data_AF-A0A9D2RGL3-F1
#
_entry.id   AF-A0A9D2RGL3-F1
#
_cell.length_a   1.000
_cell.length_b   1.000
_cell.length_c   1.000
_cell.angle_alpha   90.00
_cell.angle_beta   90.00
_cell.angle_gamma   90.00
#
_symmetry.space_group_name_H-M   'P 1'
#
loop_
_entity.id
_entity.type
_entity.pdbx_description
1 polymer ?
#
loop_
_entity_poly.entity_id
_entity_poly.type
_entity_poly.pdbx_seq_one_letter_code
_entity_poly.pdbx_strand_id
1 'polypeptide(L)'
;MTIKEMEQRSGMTRANIRFYESEGLLIPARDKNGYRNYSDADLETLRKIRLLRSLHIPLDDIRALIRGDRRLSDVLGTHMTELENSRSELDRCRDVCGLMCRDRAEYATLDAAHYLNELEAVSGSVPAELETDTLPKVTAPWKRYFARLIDSWIYSLILDAFLCLVWHNNSAEFHLGVFIFTWMAGMGLMILLEPAMLSSVGTTPGKFIFGLSVTGQDGSPLTWSEAWSRTWLVLHRGFGFYIPVYHLIRLYSSYKSCVKEEYLEWEENTVLILKKRPNPLLAFMLALAFLLSSGSELLLNETASLPPNRGSLSVAEYCENYNMLQKFYGVNRPVNTPDQYFYNTYAKPMLLDENGQWQELPNYSQSYDETFSGLPQLIFDGNEKDITGVSFSLSYNNENVTVMPYDDFMALAALSLICAQDDYNFVTSPPQYIYGRIKSAAETFSSFNLTCGDVTAQCEVEFDGYEFSDTGTMLLPEYGAEPSYHMEFSVRKN
;
A
#
# COMPACT_ATOMS: atom_id res chain seq x y z
N MET A 1 28.48 10.36 -49.53
CA MET A 1 29.01 11.60 -48.93
C MET A 1 29.11 11.48 -47.43
N THR A 2 30.11 12.13 -46.82
CA THR A 2 30.26 12.21 -45.36
C THR A 2 29.38 13.33 -44.77
N ILE A 3 29.13 13.29 -43.46
CA ILE A 3 28.35 14.36 -42.79
C ILE A 3 29.00 15.75 -42.92
N LYS A 4 30.34 15.80 -43.03
CA LYS A 4 31.09 17.06 -43.23
C LYS A 4 30.84 17.64 -44.62
N GLU A 5 30.80 16.79 -45.64
CA GLU A 5 30.44 17.19 -47.01
C GLU A 5 28.98 17.65 -47.10
N MET A 6 28.08 16.96 -46.40
CA MET A 6 26.67 17.37 -46.30
C MET A 6 26.52 18.74 -45.66
N GLU A 7 27.22 19.01 -44.56
CA GLU A 7 27.23 20.32 -43.90
C GLU A 7 27.70 21.42 -44.86
N GLN A 8 28.81 21.20 -45.58
CA GLN A 8 29.34 22.17 -46.54
C GLN A 8 28.40 22.40 -47.74
N ARG A 9 27.78 21.35 -48.29
CA ARG A 9 26.93 21.44 -49.49
C ARG A 9 25.48 21.87 -49.21
N SER A 10 24.95 21.55 -48.03
CA SER A 10 23.58 21.92 -47.61
C SER A 10 23.53 23.25 -46.85
N GLY A 11 24.64 23.67 -46.25
CA GLY A 11 24.71 24.82 -45.34
C GLY A 11 24.01 24.58 -44.00
N MET A 12 23.74 23.31 -43.65
CA MET A 12 23.15 22.93 -42.36
C MET A 12 24.23 22.39 -41.43
N THR A 13 24.15 22.73 -40.14
CA THR A 13 25.09 22.19 -39.15
C THR A 13 24.94 20.67 -39.04
N ARG A 14 26.01 19.97 -38.63
CA ARG A 14 25.93 18.52 -38.36
C ARG A 14 24.86 18.15 -37.34
N ALA A 15 24.59 19.03 -36.37
CA ALA A 15 23.52 18.83 -35.39
C ALA A 15 22.15 18.79 -36.06
N ASN A 16 21.86 19.73 -36.95
CA ASN A 16 20.59 19.75 -37.70
C ASN A 16 20.43 18.52 -38.59
N ILE A 17 21.51 18.09 -39.25
CA ILE A 17 21.48 16.88 -40.10
C ILE A 17 21.16 15.64 -39.25
N ARG A 18 21.79 15.49 -38.08
CA ARG A 18 21.50 14.39 -37.15
C ARG A 18 20.08 14.45 -36.59
N PHE A 19 19.58 15.64 -36.32
CA PHE A 19 18.21 15.85 -35.87
C PHE A 19 17.20 15.38 -36.93
N TYR A 20 17.39 15.74 -38.20
CA TYR A 20 16.49 15.26 -39.25
C TYR A 20 16.62 13.75 -39.54
N GLU A 21 17.80 13.16 -39.31
CA GLU A 21 17.97 11.70 -39.29
C GLU A 21 17.17 11.04 -38.15
N SER A 22 17.24 11.59 -36.92
CA SER A 22 16.47 11.05 -35.79
C SER A 22 14.97 11.22 -35.95
N GLU A 23 14.53 12.28 -36.63
CA GLU A 23 13.13 12.52 -37.01
C GLU A 23 12.66 11.68 -38.21
N GLY A 24 13.54 10.84 -38.77
CA GLY A 24 13.22 9.92 -39.88
C GLY A 24 13.04 10.60 -41.23
N LEU A 25 13.47 11.86 -41.38
CA LEU A 25 13.36 12.63 -42.62
C LEU A 25 14.52 12.36 -43.58
N LEU A 26 15.59 11.75 -43.08
CA LEU A 26 16.75 11.29 -43.86
C LEU A 26 17.10 9.88 -43.41
N ILE A 27 17.33 8.98 -44.36
CA ILE A 27 17.69 7.58 -44.09
C ILE A 27 18.95 7.25 -44.89
N PRO A 28 20.13 7.73 -44.45
CA PRO A 28 21.37 7.49 -45.18
C PRO A 28 21.75 6.01 -45.10
N ALA A 29 22.30 5.48 -46.18
CA ALA A 29 22.91 4.15 -46.18
C ALA A 29 24.11 4.13 -45.22
N ARG A 30 24.45 2.93 -44.74
CA ARG A 30 25.69 2.72 -43.96
C ARG A 30 26.65 1.87 -44.76
N ASP A 31 27.90 2.30 -44.81
CA ASP A 31 28.98 1.51 -45.41
C ASP A 31 29.30 0.31 -44.52
N LYS A 32 30.05 -0.67 -45.06
CA LYS A 32 30.50 -1.87 -44.33
C LYS A 32 31.24 -1.57 -43.01
N ASN A 33 31.82 -0.37 -42.90
CA ASN A 33 32.57 0.09 -41.73
C ASN A 33 31.68 0.82 -40.70
N GLY A 34 30.35 0.82 -40.88
CA GLY A 34 29.38 1.45 -39.98
C GLY A 34 29.22 2.97 -40.13
N TYR A 35 30.00 3.60 -41.00
CA TYR A 35 29.90 5.04 -41.29
C TYR A 35 28.68 5.36 -42.16
N ARG A 36 28.11 6.55 -41.93
CA ARG A 36 26.98 7.07 -42.71
C ARG A 36 27.46 7.53 -44.08
N ASN A 37 26.75 7.09 -45.11
CA ASN A 37 26.99 7.47 -46.49
C ASN A 37 25.72 8.11 -47.07
N TYR A 38 25.74 9.44 -47.14
CA TYR A 38 24.63 10.22 -47.68
C TYR A 38 24.69 10.25 -49.21
N SER A 39 23.54 10.08 -49.86
CA SER A 39 23.35 10.18 -51.30
C SER A 39 23.08 11.63 -51.74
N ASP A 40 23.21 11.93 -53.03
CA ASP A 40 22.79 13.24 -53.56
C ASP A 40 21.26 13.47 -53.39
N ALA A 41 20.46 12.40 -53.32
CA ALA A 41 19.03 12.51 -52.99
C ALA A 41 18.78 12.97 -51.54
N ASP A 42 19.61 12.53 -50.59
CA ASP A 42 19.57 13.01 -49.20
C ASP A 42 19.94 14.50 -49.13
N LEU A 43 20.89 14.94 -49.95
CA LEU A 43 21.28 16.34 -50.02
C LEU A 43 20.16 17.23 -50.57
N GLU A 44 19.48 16.78 -51.62
CA GLU A 44 18.32 17.48 -52.17
C GLU A 44 17.15 17.51 -51.18
N THR A 45 16.94 16.43 -50.44
CA THR A 45 15.94 16.39 -49.36
C THR A 45 16.27 17.41 -48.27
N LEU A 46 17.53 17.48 -47.84
CA LEU A 46 17.99 18.50 -46.88
C LEU A 46 17.80 19.93 -47.39
N ARG A 47 18.06 20.18 -48.68
CA ARG A 47 17.83 21.50 -49.30
C ARG A 47 16.35 21.88 -49.27
N LYS A 48 15.45 20.94 -49.58
CA LYS A 48 14.00 21.14 -49.49
C LYS A 48 13.58 21.43 -48.05
N ILE A 49 14.03 20.63 -47.08
CA ILE A 49 13.75 20.85 -45.65
C ILE A 49 14.24 22.24 -45.23
N ARG A 50 15.46 22.63 -45.59
CA ARG A 50 16.02 23.95 -45.29
C ARG A 50 15.19 25.09 -45.87
N LEU A 51 14.74 24.98 -47.12
CA LEU A 51 13.90 25.99 -47.75
C LEU A 51 12.57 26.14 -47.00
N LEU A 52 11.86 25.02 -46.78
CA LEU A 52 10.54 25.04 -46.13
C LEU A 52 10.64 25.53 -44.67
N ARG A 53 11.69 25.14 -43.93
CA ARG A 53 11.93 25.66 -42.57
C ARG A 53 12.29 27.14 -42.56
N SER A 54 13.00 27.65 -43.58
CA SER A 54 13.25 29.09 -43.73
C SER A 54 11.97 29.88 -43.99
N LEU A 55 10.94 29.23 -44.53
CA LEU A 55 9.59 29.76 -44.69
C LEU A 55 8.72 29.50 -43.44
N HIS A 56 9.29 29.11 -42.31
CA HIS A 56 8.58 28.82 -41.05
C HIS A 56 7.55 27.68 -41.09
N ILE A 57 7.58 26.85 -42.14
CA ILE A 57 6.68 25.70 -42.25
C ILE A 57 7.02 24.67 -41.15
N PRO A 58 6.04 24.17 -40.38
CA PRO A 58 6.28 23.22 -39.29
C PRO A 58 6.80 21.88 -39.80
N LEU A 59 7.56 21.17 -38.97
CA LEU A 59 8.22 19.93 -39.37
C LEU A 59 7.21 18.82 -39.73
N ASP A 60 6.03 18.83 -39.10
CA ASP A 60 4.97 17.86 -39.36
C ASP A 60 4.41 17.97 -40.78
N ASP A 61 4.23 19.19 -41.30
CA ASP A 61 3.83 19.41 -42.69
C ASP A 61 4.93 18.99 -43.66
N ILE A 62 6.21 19.26 -43.34
CA ILE A 62 7.34 18.79 -44.14
C ILE A 62 7.36 17.26 -44.20
N ARG A 63 7.06 16.58 -43.08
CA ARG A 63 6.98 15.12 -43.01
C ARG A 63 5.83 14.59 -43.89
N ALA A 64 4.66 15.22 -43.82
CA ALA A 64 3.52 14.88 -44.67
C ALA A 64 3.82 15.07 -46.17
N LEU A 65 4.54 16.15 -46.52
CA LEU A 65 4.97 16.41 -47.90
C LEU A 65 5.96 15.36 -48.41
N ILE A 66 6.92 14.93 -47.58
CA ILE A 66 7.89 13.88 -47.96
C ILE A 66 7.21 12.51 -48.15
N ARG A 67 6.18 12.21 -47.34
CA ARG A 67 5.38 10.97 -47.46
C ARG A 67 4.39 10.99 -48.63
N GLY A 68 4.08 12.17 -49.15
CA GLY A 68 3.06 12.36 -50.20
C GLY A 68 1.63 12.43 -49.65
N ASP A 69 1.46 12.59 -48.34
CA ASP A 69 0.15 12.68 -47.67
C ASP A 69 -0.54 14.03 -47.95
N ARG A 70 0.23 15.07 -48.29
CA ARG A 70 -0.24 16.41 -48.65
C ARG A 70 0.43 16.93 -49.91
N ARG A 71 -0.23 17.84 -50.62
CA ARG A 71 0.36 18.56 -51.76
C ARG A 71 1.03 19.84 -51.28
N LEU A 72 2.14 20.19 -51.93
CA LEU A 72 2.89 21.40 -51.62
C LEU A 72 2.06 22.68 -51.79
N SER A 73 1.19 22.72 -52.80
CA SER A 73 0.26 23.85 -53.05
C SER A 73 -0.64 24.13 -51.86
N ASP A 74 -1.13 23.07 -51.20
CA ASP A 74 -2.15 23.18 -50.16
C ASP A 74 -1.52 23.69 -48.86
N VAL A 75 -0.33 23.17 -48.53
CA VAL A 75 0.48 23.64 -47.39
C VAL A 75 0.88 25.11 -47.59
N LEU A 76 1.38 25.47 -48.78
CA LEU A 76 1.79 26.85 -49.07
C LEU A 76 0.60 27.82 -49.13
N GLY A 77 -0.54 27.40 -49.66
CA GLY A 77 -1.74 28.24 -49.71
C GLY A 77 -2.32 28.54 -48.33
N THR A 78 -2.35 27.52 -47.47
CA THR A 78 -2.73 27.68 -46.05
C THR A 78 -1.76 28.64 -45.35
N HIS A 79 -0.45 28.40 -45.49
CA HIS A 79 0.56 29.22 -44.86
C HIS A 79 0.58 30.67 -45.37
N MET A 80 0.29 30.90 -46.66
CA MET A 80 0.15 32.26 -47.19
C MET A 80 -0.99 33.01 -46.51
N THR A 81 -2.12 32.33 -46.30
CA THR A 81 -3.27 32.90 -45.58
C THR A 81 -2.91 33.24 -44.13
N GLU A 82 -2.18 32.35 -43.45
CA GLU A 82 -1.66 32.60 -42.10
C GLU A 82 -0.71 33.81 -42.04
N LEU A 83 0.18 33.95 -43.02
CA LEU A 83 1.10 35.10 -43.13
C LEU A 83 0.35 36.40 -43.39
N GLU A 84 -0.69 36.39 -44.22
CA GLU A 84 -1.55 37.55 -44.47
C GLU A 84 -2.32 37.97 -43.21
N ASN A 85 -2.85 37.00 -42.46
CA ASN A 85 -3.49 37.24 -41.17
C ASN A 85 -2.50 37.82 -40.16
N SER A 86 -1.33 37.20 -40.01
CA SER A 86 -0.27 37.67 -39.10
C SER A 86 0.18 39.09 -39.45
N ARG A 87 0.28 39.41 -40.75
CA ARG A 87 0.58 40.77 -41.21
C ARG A 87 -0.50 41.75 -40.80
N SER A 88 -1.78 41.39 -41.00
CA SER A 88 -2.90 42.25 -40.59
C SER A 88 -2.90 42.48 -39.08
N GLU A 89 -2.64 41.45 -38.28
CA GLU A 89 -2.51 41.55 -36.82
C GLU A 89 -1.35 42.48 -36.41
N LEU A 90 -0.17 42.31 -37.00
CA LEU A 90 0.99 43.17 -36.73
C LEU A 90 0.76 44.63 -37.15
N ASP A 91 0.10 44.85 -38.29
CA ASP A 91 -0.28 46.20 -38.73
C ASP A 91 -1.24 46.86 -37.74
N ARG A 92 -2.19 46.11 -37.15
CA ARG A 92 -3.09 46.62 -36.09
C ARG A 92 -2.34 46.94 -34.80
N CYS A 93 -1.50 46.03 -34.33
CA CYS A 93 -0.65 46.28 -33.16
C CYS A 93 0.19 47.54 -33.34
N ARG A 94 0.77 47.74 -34.53
CA ARG A 94 1.48 48.97 -34.89
C ARG A 94 0.56 50.19 -34.82
N ASP A 95 -0.65 50.12 -35.35
CA ASP A 95 -1.58 51.24 -35.39
C ASP A 95 -2.04 51.65 -33.98
N VAL A 96 -2.34 50.70 -33.10
CA VAL A 96 -2.66 50.93 -31.68
C VAL A 96 -1.43 51.49 -30.93
N CYS A 97 -0.23 50.93 -31.15
CA CYS A 97 1.00 51.49 -30.59
C CYS A 97 1.22 52.95 -31.05
N GLY A 98 0.92 53.25 -32.31
CA GLY A 98 0.98 54.59 -32.87
C GLY A 98 -0.04 55.54 -32.24
N LEU A 99 -1.26 55.06 -31.96
CA LEU A 99 -2.29 55.80 -31.25
C LEU A 99 -1.84 56.13 -29.82
N MET A 100 -1.41 55.13 -29.05
CA MET A 100 -0.89 55.30 -27.69
C MET A 100 0.28 56.30 -27.64
N CYS A 101 1.18 56.26 -28.63
CA CYS A 101 2.28 57.23 -28.73
C CYS A 101 1.78 58.66 -29.00
N ARG A 102 0.77 58.84 -29.88
CA ARG A 102 0.19 60.16 -30.20
C ARG A 102 -0.55 60.75 -29.01
N ASP A 103 -1.26 59.90 -28.28
CA ASP A 103 -2.02 60.27 -27.08
C ASP A 103 -1.12 60.50 -25.87
N ARG A 104 0.19 60.22 -25.99
CA ARG A 104 1.19 60.30 -24.92
C ARG A 104 0.74 59.52 -23.68
N ALA A 105 0.19 58.32 -23.91
CA ALA A 105 -0.32 57.49 -22.84
C ALA A 105 0.77 57.19 -21.80
N GLU A 106 0.52 57.54 -20.54
CA GLU A 106 1.37 57.15 -19.41
C GLU A 106 0.79 55.91 -18.75
N TYR A 107 1.64 54.98 -18.30
CA TYR A 107 1.20 53.72 -17.70
C TYR A 107 0.25 53.93 -16.51
N ALA A 108 0.49 54.97 -15.70
CA ALA A 108 -0.33 55.28 -14.52
C ALA A 108 -1.75 55.76 -14.85
N THR A 109 -1.96 56.33 -16.05
CA THR A 109 -3.23 56.91 -16.49
C THR A 109 -3.75 56.23 -17.75
N LEU A 110 -3.27 55.02 -18.06
CA LEU A 110 -3.58 54.30 -19.27
C LEU A 110 -5.05 53.86 -19.28
N ASP A 111 -5.83 54.34 -20.25
CA ASP A 111 -7.17 53.84 -20.52
C ASP A 111 -7.09 52.53 -21.31
N ALA A 112 -6.81 51.42 -20.60
CA ALA A 112 -6.65 50.12 -21.22
C ALA A 112 -7.92 49.66 -21.97
N ALA A 113 -9.11 50.02 -21.49
CA ALA A 113 -10.37 49.63 -22.11
C ALA A 113 -10.54 50.28 -23.48
N HIS A 114 -10.17 51.55 -23.64
CA HIS A 114 -10.20 52.22 -24.94
C HIS A 114 -9.30 51.53 -25.97
N TYR A 115 -8.02 51.29 -25.64
CA TYR A 115 -7.07 50.68 -26.57
C TYR A 115 -7.35 49.21 -26.85
N LEU A 116 -7.87 48.45 -25.87
CA LEU A 116 -8.30 47.07 -26.08
C LEU A 116 -9.49 47.00 -27.03
N ASN A 117 -10.47 47.89 -26.90
CA ASN A 117 -11.60 47.94 -27.83
C ASN A 117 -11.13 48.23 -29.27
N GLU A 118 -10.16 49.14 -29.46
CA GLU A 118 -9.57 49.40 -30.79
C GLU A 118 -8.80 48.19 -31.34
N LEU A 119 -8.20 47.38 -30.46
CA LEU A 119 -7.49 46.15 -30.82
C LEU A 119 -8.47 44.98 -31.13
N GLU A 120 -9.54 44.85 -30.36
CA GLU A 120 -10.53 43.75 -30.40
C GLU A 120 -11.68 43.98 -31.38
N ALA A 121 -12.03 45.23 -31.72
CA ALA A 121 -13.14 45.55 -32.64
C ALA A 121 -13.02 44.91 -34.04
N VAL A 122 -11.86 44.33 -34.37
CA VAL A 122 -11.56 43.68 -35.65
C VAL A 122 -10.94 42.28 -35.45
N SER A 123 -10.58 41.88 -34.23
CA SER A 123 -9.94 40.60 -33.91
C SER A 123 -10.70 39.89 -32.79
N GLY A 124 -11.31 38.74 -33.10
CA GLY A 124 -12.07 37.96 -32.13
C GLY A 124 -11.25 36.93 -31.33
N SER A 125 -9.91 36.97 -31.40
CA SER A 125 -9.02 36.01 -30.73
C SER A 125 -8.19 36.64 -29.61
N VAL A 126 -7.99 35.88 -28.54
CA VAL A 126 -7.11 36.23 -27.43
C VAL A 126 -5.64 36.11 -27.90
N PRO A 127 -4.76 37.08 -27.59
CA PRO A 127 -3.33 36.99 -27.88
C PRO A 127 -2.69 35.71 -27.32
N ALA A 128 -1.82 35.07 -28.11
CA ALA A 128 -1.14 33.83 -27.73
C ALA A 128 -0.28 33.99 -26.45
N GLU A 129 0.24 35.19 -26.19
CA GLU A 129 1.01 35.49 -24.98
C GLU A 129 0.15 35.37 -23.71
N LEU A 130 -1.11 35.82 -23.75
CA LEU A 130 -2.03 35.74 -22.62
C LEU A 130 -2.51 34.30 -22.37
N GLU A 131 -2.54 33.45 -23.40
CA GLU A 131 -2.79 32.01 -23.23
C GLU A 131 -1.66 31.33 -22.43
N THR A 132 -0.45 31.89 -22.47
CA THR A 132 0.70 31.36 -21.70
C THR A 132 0.78 31.88 -20.27
N ASP A 133 0.07 32.95 -19.92
CA ASP A 133 0.04 33.58 -18.59
C ASP A 133 -0.85 32.80 -17.60
N THR A 134 -0.49 31.54 -17.37
CA THR A 134 -1.15 30.66 -16.40
C THR A 134 -0.35 30.53 -15.10
N LEU A 135 -1.04 30.23 -13.99
CA LEU A 135 -0.36 29.97 -12.71
C LEU A 135 0.66 28.83 -12.88
N PRO A 136 1.90 28.98 -12.36
CA PRO A 136 2.92 27.96 -12.52
C PRO A 136 2.45 26.64 -11.93
N LYS A 137 2.53 25.59 -12.74
CA LYS A 137 2.05 24.27 -12.37
C LYS A 137 2.86 23.70 -11.21
N VAL A 138 2.17 23.21 -10.19
CA VAL A 138 2.82 22.65 -9.00
C VAL A 138 3.39 21.25 -9.31
N THR A 139 4.70 21.21 -9.60
CA THR A 139 5.50 20.00 -9.80
C THR A 139 6.07 19.47 -8.48
N ALA A 140 5.20 18.85 -7.67
CA ALA A 140 5.58 18.34 -6.36
C ALA A 140 5.27 16.84 -6.19
N PRO A 141 5.88 15.94 -6.98
CA PRO A 141 5.52 14.52 -7.01
C PRO A 141 5.65 13.85 -5.64
N TRP A 142 6.76 14.09 -4.93
CA TRP A 142 6.99 13.51 -3.60
C TRP A 142 6.02 14.04 -2.54
N LYS A 143 5.73 15.35 -2.55
CA LYS A 143 4.74 15.93 -1.62
C LYS A 143 3.35 15.32 -1.83
N ARG A 144 2.96 15.11 -3.10
CA ARG A 144 1.69 14.47 -3.46
C ARG A 144 1.66 13.00 -3.00
N TYR A 145 2.75 12.27 -3.21
CA TYR A 145 2.88 10.87 -2.80
C TYR A 145 2.81 10.70 -1.28
N PHE A 146 3.62 11.45 -0.53
CA PHE A 146 3.62 11.37 0.94
C PHE A 146 2.31 11.88 1.55
N ALA A 147 1.70 12.93 0.98
CA ALA A 147 0.36 13.36 1.39
C ALA A 147 -0.64 12.21 1.29
N ARG A 148 -0.61 11.45 0.18
CA ARG A 148 -1.50 10.31 0.00
C ARG A 148 -1.21 9.17 0.97
N LEU A 149 0.07 8.86 1.24
CA LEU A 149 0.41 7.82 2.21
C LEU A 149 -0.16 8.12 3.60
N ILE A 150 -0.10 9.38 4.03
CA ILE A 150 -0.67 9.83 5.31
C ILE A 150 -2.20 9.67 5.29
N ASP A 151 -2.86 10.14 4.21
CA ASP A 151 -4.31 9.99 4.08
C ASP A 151 -4.74 8.51 4.14
N SER A 152 -4.05 7.63 3.41
CA SER A 152 -4.33 6.20 3.41
C SER A 152 -4.11 5.54 4.77
N TRP A 153 -3.04 5.92 5.49
CA TRP A 153 -2.78 5.42 6.85
C TRP A 153 -3.88 5.84 7.83
N ILE A 154 -4.37 7.08 7.78
CA ILE A 154 -5.50 7.53 8.62
C ILE A 154 -6.75 6.69 8.34
N TYR A 155 -7.03 6.38 7.08
CA TYR A 155 -8.17 5.54 6.72
C TYR A 155 -8.03 4.10 7.21
N SER A 156 -6.82 3.53 7.14
CA SER A 156 -6.52 2.21 7.71
C SER A 156 -6.75 2.18 9.21
N LEU A 157 -6.26 3.16 9.97
CA LEU A 157 -6.46 3.21 11.43
C LEU A 157 -7.94 3.22 11.84
N ILE A 158 -8.78 3.96 11.12
CA ILE A 158 -10.21 4.00 11.40
C ILE A 158 -10.82 2.60 11.21
N LEU A 159 -10.39 1.89 10.18
CA LEU A 159 -10.89 0.56 9.86
C LEU A 159 -10.36 -0.51 10.83
N ASP A 160 -9.08 -0.44 11.17
CA ASP A 160 -8.43 -1.38 12.10
C ASP A 160 -9.01 -1.24 13.51
N ALA A 161 -9.25 -0.01 13.97
CA ALA A 161 -9.94 0.24 15.22
C ALA A 161 -11.36 -0.37 15.23
N PHE A 162 -12.08 -0.27 14.11
CA PHE A 162 -13.40 -0.90 13.97
C PHE A 162 -13.31 -2.42 14.00
N LEU A 163 -12.39 -3.03 13.26
CA LEU A 163 -12.23 -4.49 13.21
C LEU A 163 -11.75 -5.07 14.55
N CYS A 164 -10.87 -4.38 15.26
CA CYS A 164 -10.39 -4.83 16.56
C CYS A 164 -11.50 -4.68 17.62
N LEU A 165 -12.08 -3.49 17.77
CA LEU A 165 -13.01 -3.20 18.87
C LEU A 165 -14.42 -3.79 18.68
N VAL A 166 -14.87 -3.91 17.43
CA VAL A 166 -16.23 -4.41 17.13
C VAL A 166 -16.19 -5.89 16.75
N TRP A 167 -15.21 -6.29 15.94
CA TRP A 167 -15.16 -7.63 15.36
C TRP A 167 -14.20 -8.59 16.09
N HIS A 168 -13.38 -8.10 17.03
CA HIS A 168 -12.41 -8.91 17.78
C HIS A 168 -11.51 -9.75 16.86
N ASN A 169 -11.16 -9.23 15.68
CA ASN A 169 -10.32 -9.94 14.73
C ASN A 169 -8.85 -9.89 15.17
N ASN A 170 -8.17 -11.05 15.19
CA ASN A 170 -6.73 -11.12 15.42
C ASN A 170 -5.98 -10.66 14.16
N SER A 171 -5.27 -9.54 14.24
CA SER A 171 -4.50 -8.97 13.12
C SER A 171 -3.17 -9.70 12.86
N ALA A 172 -2.74 -10.58 13.77
CA ALA A 172 -1.48 -11.31 13.64
C ALA A 172 -1.54 -12.44 12.60
N GLU A 173 -2.74 -12.98 12.31
CA GLU A 173 -2.92 -14.00 11.29
C GLU A 173 -3.36 -13.40 9.95
N PHE A 174 -2.61 -13.73 8.89
CA PHE A 174 -2.95 -13.27 7.55
C PHE A 174 -4.14 -14.06 6.99
N HIS A 175 -5.32 -13.44 6.95
CA HIS A 175 -6.47 -13.95 6.23
C HIS A 175 -6.70 -13.20 4.93
N LEU A 176 -6.59 -13.88 3.79
CA LEU A 176 -6.77 -13.27 2.46
C LEU A 176 -8.13 -12.55 2.31
N GLY A 177 -9.20 -13.12 2.88
CA GLY A 177 -10.54 -12.51 2.85
C GLY A 177 -10.61 -11.19 3.63
N VAL A 178 -10.03 -11.16 4.83
CA VAL A 178 -9.94 -9.93 5.65
C VAL A 178 -9.08 -8.90 4.95
N PHE A 179 -7.95 -9.30 4.37
CA PHE A 179 -7.08 -8.42 3.59
C PHE A 179 -7.81 -7.77 2.40
N ILE A 180 -8.56 -8.55 1.61
CA ILE A 180 -9.33 -8.00 0.49
C ILE A 180 -10.44 -7.07 1.00
N PHE A 181 -11.13 -7.46 2.08
CA PHE A 181 -12.16 -6.62 2.69
C PHE A 181 -11.57 -5.29 3.17
N THR A 182 -10.46 -5.29 3.90
CA THR A 182 -9.85 -4.07 4.40
C THR A 182 -9.35 -3.16 3.29
N TRP A 183 -8.76 -3.77 2.27
CA TRP A 183 -8.34 -3.06 1.06
C TRP A 183 -9.50 -2.36 0.35
N MET A 184 -10.64 -3.05 0.16
CA MET A 184 -11.83 -2.47 -0.46
C MET A 184 -12.51 -1.42 0.43
N ALA A 185 -12.64 -1.70 1.72
CA ALA A 185 -13.26 -0.79 2.69
C ALA A 185 -12.46 0.51 2.84
N GLY A 186 -11.11 0.44 2.83
CA GLY A 186 -10.25 1.63 2.86
C GLY A 186 -10.44 2.53 1.64
N MET A 187 -10.58 1.95 0.43
CA MET A 187 -10.93 2.71 -0.77
C MET A 187 -12.34 3.33 -0.67
N GLY A 188 -13.31 2.59 -0.12
CA GLY A 188 -14.65 3.11 0.13
C GLY A 188 -14.65 4.29 1.10
N LEU A 189 -13.87 4.21 2.18
CA LEU A 189 -13.72 5.29 3.15
C LEU A 189 -13.08 6.54 2.52
N MET A 190 -12.05 6.37 1.68
CA MET A 190 -11.45 7.46 0.92
C MET A 190 -12.47 8.14 0.01
N ILE A 191 -13.24 7.36 -0.74
CA ILE A 191 -14.29 7.85 -1.64
C ILE A 191 -15.39 8.60 -0.87
N LEU A 192 -15.69 8.22 0.37
CA LEU A 192 -16.66 8.90 1.23
C LEU A 192 -16.10 10.21 1.81
N LEU A 193 -14.91 10.16 2.40
CA LEU A 193 -14.36 11.24 3.23
C LEU A 193 -13.62 12.30 2.42
N GLU A 194 -12.83 11.91 1.41
CA GLU A 194 -12.02 12.86 0.65
C GLU A 194 -12.85 13.91 -0.09
N PRO A 195 -13.96 13.56 -0.78
CA PRO A 195 -14.80 14.57 -1.43
C PRO A 195 -15.41 15.57 -0.44
N ALA A 196 -15.75 15.13 0.78
CA ALA A 196 -16.25 16.01 1.83
C ALA A 196 -15.19 17.03 2.27
N MET A 197 -13.95 16.58 2.47
CA MET A 197 -12.83 17.45 2.86
C MET A 197 -12.42 18.42 1.74
N LEU A 198 -12.41 17.94 0.49
CA LEU A 198 -12.05 18.75 -0.67
C LEU A 198 -13.12 19.81 -1.01
N SER A 199 -14.42 19.49 -0.87
CA SER A 199 -15.49 20.45 -1.14
C SER A 199 -15.64 21.51 -0.05
N SER A 200 -15.31 21.18 1.21
CA SER A 200 -15.42 22.12 2.35
C SER A 200 -14.17 22.95 2.59
N VAL A 201 -13.00 22.32 2.67
CA VAL A 201 -11.73 22.96 3.09
C VAL A 201 -10.73 23.06 1.92
N GLY A 202 -10.97 22.35 0.80
CA GLY A 202 -10.07 22.33 -0.35
C GLY A 202 -8.81 21.51 -0.11
N THR A 203 -8.72 20.72 0.96
CA THR A 203 -7.53 19.92 1.28
C THR A 203 -7.87 18.67 2.09
N THR A 204 -6.98 17.68 2.07
CA THR A 204 -7.02 16.48 2.93
C THR A 204 -5.95 16.61 4.01
N PRO A 205 -6.01 15.86 5.14
CA PRO A 205 -5.03 15.95 6.22
C PRO A 205 -3.59 15.86 5.72
N GLY A 206 -3.29 14.86 4.89
CA GLY A 206 -1.99 14.67 4.25
C GLY A 206 -1.60 15.85 3.36
N LYS A 207 -2.50 16.32 2.50
CA LYS A 207 -2.24 17.47 1.62
C LYS A 207 -1.96 18.75 2.42
N PHE A 208 -2.71 18.98 3.50
CA PHE A 208 -2.57 20.16 4.35
C PHE A 208 -1.18 20.26 4.97
N ILE A 209 -0.59 19.14 5.43
CA ILE A 209 0.77 19.09 5.99
C ILE A 209 1.81 19.60 4.98
N PHE A 210 1.68 19.18 3.73
CA PHE A 210 2.59 19.56 2.65
C PHE A 210 2.25 20.91 2.01
N GLY A 211 1.24 21.61 2.53
CA GLY A 211 0.76 22.90 2.02
C GLY A 211 0.01 22.79 0.69
N LEU A 212 -0.50 21.60 0.35
CA LEU A 212 -1.25 21.36 -0.88
C LEU A 212 -2.73 21.68 -0.67
N SER A 213 -3.33 22.39 -1.63
CA SER A 213 -4.76 22.72 -1.66
C SER A 213 -5.27 22.58 -3.08
N VAL A 214 -6.51 22.16 -3.27
CA VAL A 214 -7.15 22.02 -4.58
C VAL A 214 -8.34 22.98 -4.67
N THR A 215 -8.46 23.67 -5.80
CA THR A 215 -9.58 24.57 -6.12
C THR A 215 -10.11 24.29 -7.53
N GLY A 216 -11.27 24.86 -7.87
CA GLY A 216 -11.73 24.97 -9.26
C GLY A 216 -10.78 25.83 -10.11
N GLN A 217 -11.00 25.83 -11.43
CA GLN A 217 -10.21 26.63 -12.38
C GLN A 217 -10.35 28.14 -12.16
N ASP A 218 -11.51 28.58 -11.71
CA ASP A 218 -11.84 29.96 -11.32
C ASP A 218 -11.35 30.33 -9.91
N GLY A 219 -10.71 29.39 -9.20
CA GLY A 219 -10.29 29.55 -7.81
C GLY A 219 -11.40 29.30 -6.78
N SER A 220 -12.61 28.89 -7.20
CA SER A 220 -13.69 28.55 -6.27
C SER A 220 -13.37 27.28 -5.46
N PRO A 221 -14.05 27.06 -4.33
CA PRO A 221 -14.13 25.74 -3.71
C PRO A 221 -14.69 24.72 -4.70
N LEU A 222 -14.26 23.46 -4.59
CA LEU A 222 -14.77 22.38 -5.41
C LEU A 222 -16.21 22.06 -5.04
N THR A 223 -17.04 21.80 -6.04
CA THR A 223 -18.34 21.17 -5.81
C THR A 223 -18.16 19.72 -5.36
N TRP A 224 -19.17 19.14 -4.70
CA TRP A 224 -19.15 17.73 -4.31
C TRP A 224 -18.88 16.80 -5.51
N SER A 225 -19.51 17.08 -6.65
CA SER A 225 -19.37 16.28 -7.87
C SER A 225 -17.95 16.33 -8.43
N GLU A 226 -17.32 17.50 -8.46
CA GLU A 226 -15.93 17.66 -8.91
C GLU A 226 -14.96 16.97 -7.95
N ALA A 227 -15.18 17.13 -6.65
CA ALA A 227 -14.35 16.51 -5.62
C ALA A 227 -14.43 14.96 -5.68
N TRP A 228 -15.64 14.42 -5.91
CA TRP A 228 -15.86 12.99 -6.11
C TRP A 228 -15.18 12.48 -7.38
N SER A 229 -15.44 13.14 -8.53
CA SER A 229 -14.86 12.78 -9.83
C SER A 229 -13.33 12.77 -9.78
N ARG A 230 -12.75 13.82 -9.17
CA ARG A 230 -11.30 13.91 -8.93
C ARG A 230 -10.80 12.75 -8.08
N THR A 231 -11.45 12.46 -6.95
CA THR A 231 -11.04 11.38 -6.04
C THR A 231 -11.07 10.02 -6.73
N TRP A 232 -12.12 9.76 -7.52
CA TRP A 232 -12.26 8.56 -8.33
C TRP A 232 -11.15 8.42 -9.38
N LEU A 233 -10.84 9.49 -10.10
CA LEU A 233 -9.74 9.53 -11.06
C LEU A 233 -8.38 9.34 -10.39
N VAL A 234 -8.16 9.89 -9.19
CA VAL A 234 -6.92 9.63 -8.44
C VAL A 234 -6.82 8.15 -8.06
N LEU A 235 -7.90 7.52 -7.61
CA LEU A 235 -7.90 6.12 -7.23
C LEU A 235 -7.59 5.20 -8.41
N HIS A 236 -8.29 5.39 -9.54
CA HIS A 236 -8.07 4.60 -10.75
C HIS A 236 -6.78 5.01 -11.46
N ARG A 237 -6.65 6.28 -11.88
CA ARG A 237 -5.61 6.74 -12.82
C ARG A 237 -4.34 7.17 -12.09
N GLY A 238 -4.42 7.60 -10.84
CA GLY A 238 -3.23 7.82 -10.02
C GLY A 238 -2.65 6.52 -9.46
N PHE A 239 -3.49 5.74 -8.78
CA PHE A 239 -3.06 4.60 -7.96
C PHE A 239 -3.41 3.22 -8.53
N GLY A 240 -4.17 3.12 -9.61
CA GLY A 240 -4.52 1.82 -10.19
C GLY A 240 -5.28 0.92 -9.21
N PHE A 241 -6.17 1.50 -8.39
CA PHE A 241 -6.88 0.83 -7.29
C PHE A 241 -5.97 0.18 -6.24
N TYR A 242 -4.68 0.52 -6.21
CA TYR A 242 -3.66 -0.18 -5.41
C TYR A 242 -3.46 -1.65 -5.80
N ILE A 243 -3.87 -2.06 -7.02
CA ILE A 243 -3.61 -3.42 -7.52
C ILE A 243 -2.08 -3.63 -7.60
N PRO A 244 -1.54 -4.73 -7.05
CA PRO A 244 -0.11 -5.02 -7.10
C PRO A 244 0.45 -4.93 -8.53
N VAL A 245 1.69 -4.46 -8.67
CA VAL A 245 2.36 -4.17 -9.96
C VAL A 245 1.71 -3.04 -10.78
N TYR A 246 0.39 -3.07 -11.04
CA TYR A 246 -0.31 -2.01 -11.77
C TYR A 246 -0.21 -0.65 -11.06
N HIS A 247 -0.34 -0.64 -9.74
CA HIS A 247 -0.11 0.53 -8.90
C HIS A 247 1.28 1.14 -9.12
N LEU A 248 2.33 0.33 -9.17
CA LEU A 248 3.71 0.81 -9.39
C LEU A 248 3.87 1.43 -10.78
N ILE A 249 3.27 0.80 -11.79
CA ILE A 249 3.26 1.33 -13.17
C ILE A 249 2.56 2.69 -13.20
N ARG A 250 1.38 2.82 -12.55
CA ARG A 250 0.63 4.09 -12.50
C ARG A 250 1.37 5.16 -11.71
N LEU A 251 2.01 4.83 -10.59
CA LEU A 251 2.85 5.77 -9.83
C LEU A 251 4.03 6.27 -10.66
N TYR A 252 4.75 5.37 -11.35
CA TYR A 252 5.86 5.75 -12.20
C TYR A 252 5.42 6.64 -13.38
N SER A 253 4.30 6.28 -14.03
CA SER A 253 3.70 7.10 -15.08
C SER A 253 3.33 8.49 -14.57
N SER A 254 2.67 8.57 -13.41
CA SER A 254 2.25 9.82 -12.78
C SER A 254 3.44 10.69 -12.37
N TYR A 255 4.51 10.06 -11.86
CA TYR A 255 5.77 10.73 -11.55
C TYR A 255 6.38 11.36 -12.80
N LYS A 256 6.50 10.57 -13.88
CA LYS A 256 7.07 11.03 -15.15
C LYS A 256 6.28 12.21 -15.73
N SER A 257 4.96 12.12 -15.75
CA SER A 257 4.11 13.22 -16.23
C SER A 257 4.19 14.44 -15.33
N CYS A 258 4.24 14.28 -14.01
CA CYS A 258 4.40 15.39 -13.07
C CYS A 258 5.75 16.11 -13.23
N VAL A 259 6.85 15.38 -13.47
CA VAL A 259 8.20 15.97 -13.67
C VAL A 259 8.30 16.72 -15.00
N LYS A 260 7.56 16.26 -16.01
CA LYS A 260 7.52 16.89 -17.33
C LYS A 260 6.48 18.03 -17.46
N GLU A 261 5.81 18.39 -16.37
CA GLU A 261 4.71 19.36 -16.38
C GLU A 261 3.52 18.98 -17.27
N GLU A 262 3.42 17.70 -17.66
CA GLU A 262 2.29 17.15 -18.44
C GLU A 262 1.00 17.14 -17.59
N TYR A 263 -0.17 17.33 -18.21
CA TYR A 263 -1.45 17.27 -17.52
C TYR A 263 -1.68 15.89 -16.89
N LEU A 264 -2.03 15.89 -15.60
CA LEU A 264 -2.46 14.69 -14.90
C LEU A 264 -3.97 14.58 -15.07
N GLU A 265 -4.46 13.38 -15.40
CA GLU A 265 -5.86 13.14 -15.80
C GLU A 265 -6.87 13.63 -14.74
N TRP A 266 -6.53 13.58 -13.45
CA TRP A 266 -7.40 14.06 -12.38
C TRP A 266 -7.33 15.58 -12.14
N GLU A 267 -6.52 16.33 -12.89
CA GLU A 267 -6.32 17.78 -12.79
C GLU A 267 -6.97 18.57 -13.93
N GLU A 268 -7.71 17.92 -14.84
CA GLU A 268 -8.31 18.56 -16.02
C GLU A 268 -9.18 19.77 -15.66
N ASN A 269 -10.00 19.66 -14.60
CA ASN A 269 -10.94 20.70 -14.17
C ASN A 269 -10.57 21.34 -12.82
N THR A 270 -9.35 21.13 -12.32
CA THR A 270 -8.99 21.57 -10.97
C THR A 270 -7.55 22.06 -10.89
N VAL A 271 -7.31 23.08 -10.08
CA VAL A 271 -5.98 23.66 -9.90
C VAL A 271 -5.40 23.21 -8.56
N LEU A 272 -4.14 22.76 -8.59
CA LEU A 272 -3.38 22.46 -7.38
C LEU A 272 -2.55 23.68 -6.98
N ILE A 273 -2.71 24.10 -5.72
CA ILE A 273 -2.02 25.24 -5.13
C ILE A 273 -1.05 24.74 -4.06
N LEU A 274 0.17 25.30 -4.05
CA LEU A 274 1.17 25.07 -3.02
C LEU A 274 1.31 26.33 -2.13
N LYS A 275 0.78 26.26 -0.90
CA LYS A 275 0.94 27.30 0.12
C LYS A 275 2.39 27.30 0.64
N LYS A 276 2.97 28.49 0.84
CA LYS A 276 4.40 28.67 1.18
C LYS A 276 4.82 28.17 2.57
N ARG A 277 3.91 27.83 3.49
CA ARG A 277 4.27 27.45 4.87
C ARG A 277 3.79 26.04 5.23
N PRO A 278 4.70 25.08 5.44
CA PRO A 278 4.34 23.82 6.09
C PRO A 278 4.03 24.06 7.58
N ASN A 279 3.19 23.20 8.18
CA ASN A 279 2.90 23.24 9.63
C ASN A 279 3.74 22.16 10.33
N PRO A 280 4.93 22.51 10.89
CA PRO A 280 5.84 21.52 11.47
C PRO A 280 5.28 20.84 12.72
N LEU A 281 4.41 21.53 13.48
CA LEU A 281 3.76 20.95 14.66
C LEU A 281 2.80 19.83 14.25
N LEU A 282 1.99 20.05 13.22
CA LEU A 282 1.09 19.00 12.71
C LEU A 282 1.85 17.80 12.13
N ALA A 283 2.95 18.07 11.41
CA ALA A 283 3.82 17.01 10.89
C ALA A 283 4.41 16.15 12.03
N PHE A 284 4.88 16.80 13.11
CA PHE A 284 5.37 16.11 14.30
C PHE A 284 4.27 15.30 15.01
N MET A 285 3.08 15.88 15.20
CA MET A 285 1.96 15.18 15.83
C MET A 285 1.54 13.94 15.04
N LEU A 286 1.54 13.99 13.71
CA LEU A 286 1.21 12.83 12.88
C LEU A 286 2.33 11.79 12.85
N ALA A 287 3.60 12.20 12.87
CA ALA A 287 4.71 11.27 13.03
C ALA A 287 4.67 10.56 14.39
N LEU A 288 4.33 11.29 15.45
CA LEU A 288 4.11 10.72 16.78
C LEU A 288 2.90 9.78 16.77
N ALA A 289 1.79 10.19 16.16
CA ALA A 289 0.61 9.33 16.03
C ALA A 289 0.90 8.05 15.23
N PHE A 290 1.75 8.12 14.20
CA PHE A 290 2.23 6.95 13.46
C PHE A 290 3.06 6.00 14.33
N LEU A 291 4.02 6.54 15.08
CA LEU A 291 4.80 5.73 16.02
C LEU A 291 3.91 5.09 17.10
N LEU A 292 2.97 5.87 17.64
CA LEU A 292 2.02 5.38 18.64
C LEU A 292 1.07 4.34 18.05
N SER A 293 0.60 4.48 16.80
CA SER A 293 -0.29 3.50 16.19
C SER A 293 0.42 2.17 15.95
N SER A 294 1.66 2.19 15.43
CA SER A 294 2.45 0.98 15.26
C SER A 294 2.77 0.31 16.61
N GLY A 295 2.97 1.08 17.68
CA GLY A 295 3.08 0.55 19.04
C GLY A 295 1.75 0.01 19.59
N SER A 296 0.62 0.61 19.20
CA SER A 296 -0.71 0.20 19.65
C SER A 296 -1.17 -1.11 19.04
N GLU A 297 -0.78 -1.45 17.81
CA GLU A 297 -1.07 -2.76 17.21
C GLU A 297 -0.49 -3.90 18.04
N LEU A 298 0.74 -3.73 18.54
CA LEU A 298 1.39 -4.70 19.42
C LEU A 298 0.60 -4.86 20.72
N LEU A 299 0.19 -3.74 21.35
CA LEU A 299 -0.60 -3.76 22.58
C LEU A 299 -2.02 -4.32 22.37
N LEU A 300 -2.65 -4.02 21.24
CA LEU A 300 -3.97 -4.53 20.88
C LEU A 300 -3.93 -6.04 20.71
N ASN A 301 -2.87 -6.58 20.11
CA ASN A 301 -2.70 -8.02 19.99
C ASN A 301 -2.57 -8.72 21.35
N GLU A 302 -1.76 -8.17 22.26
CA GLU A 302 -1.63 -8.70 23.64
C GLU A 302 -2.91 -8.50 24.46
N THR A 303 -3.72 -7.49 24.14
CA THR A 303 -5.02 -7.28 24.80
C THR A 303 -6.05 -8.27 24.28
N ALA A 304 -6.04 -8.57 22.97
CA ALA A 304 -6.94 -9.51 22.33
C ALA A 304 -6.67 -10.97 22.74
N SER A 305 -5.45 -11.29 23.18
CA SER A 305 -5.09 -12.58 23.78
C SER A 305 -5.46 -12.70 25.26
N LEU A 306 -6.08 -11.69 25.88
CA LEU A 306 -6.56 -11.82 27.25
C LEU A 306 -7.84 -12.66 27.30
N PRO A 307 -7.93 -13.61 28.25
CA PRO A 307 -9.12 -14.43 28.41
C PRO A 307 -10.36 -13.59 28.76
N PRO A 308 -11.57 -13.98 28.27
CA PRO A 308 -12.81 -13.26 28.55
C PRO A 308 -13.20 -13.33 30.03
N ASN A 309 -12.96 -14.45 30.70
CA ASN A 309 -13.27 -14.64 32.12
C ASN A 309 -12.02 -14.39 32.97
N ARG A 310 -12.14 -13.52 33.99
CA ARG A 310 -11.04 -13.10 34.88
C ARG A 310 -11.49 -13.09 36.34
N GLY A 311 -10.51 -13.16 37.25
CA GLY A 311 -10.70 -13.30 38.68
C GLY A 311 -10.78 -14.77 39.09
N SER A 312 -11.66 -15.09 40.05
CA SER A 312 -12.00 -16.46 40.42
C SER A 312 -12.73 -17.15 39.27
N LEU A 313 -12.20 -18.28 38.81
CA LEU A 313 -12.76 -19.04 37.69
C LEU A 313 -13.47 -20.30 38.18
N SER A 314 -14.63 -20.57 37.62
CA SER A 314 -15.19 -21.93 37.56
C SER A 314 -14.49 -22.78 36.50
N VAL A 315 -14.72 -24.09 36.54
CA VAL A 315 -14.21 -25.03 35.51
C VAL A 315 -14.71 -24.62 34.12
N ALA A 316 -16.00 -24.28 34.00
CA ALA A 316 -16.59 -23.87 32.73
C ALA A 316 -15.95 -22.59 32.17
N GLU A 317 -15.72 -21.59 33.02
CA GLU A 317 -15.08 -20.33 32.63
C GLU A 317 -13.62 -20.53 32.20
N TYR A 318 -12.89 -21.45 32.85
CA TYR A 318 -11.55 -21.84 32.42
C TYR A 318 -11.56 -22.52 31.05
N CYS A 319 -12.49 -23.46 30.82
CA CYS A 319 -12.62 -24.14 29.53
C CYS A 319 -13.00 -23.17 28.41
N GLU A 320 -13.85 -22.18 28.68
CA GLU A 320 -14.15 -21.09 27.74
C GLU A 320 -12.90 -20.26 27.41
N ASN A 321 -12.10 -19.91 28.43
CA ASN A 321 -10.82 -19.21 28.25
C ASN A 321 -9.88 -20.02 27.34
N TYR A 322 -9.70 -21.31 27.63
CA TYR A 322 -8.86 -22.20 26.84
C TYR A 322 -9.32 -22.29 25.38
N ASN A 323 -10.61 -22.50 25.14
CA ASN A 323 -11.17 -22.62 23.79
C ASN A 323 -11.02 -21.31 22.98
N MET A 324 -11.17 -20.15 23.64
CA MET A 324 -10.93 -18.85 23.03
C MET A 324 -9.46 -18.70 22.62
N LEU A 325 -8.54 -18.99 23.53
CA LEU A 325 -7.10 -18.88 23.26
C LEU A 325 -6.66 -19.87 22.17
N GLN A 326 -7.18 -21.10 22.17
CA GLN A 326 -6.90 -22.09 21.12
C GLN A 326 -7.25 -21.53 19.73
N LYS A 327 -8.39 -20.84 19.61
CA LYS A 327 -8.79 -20.16 18.38
C LYS A 327 -7.90 -18.95 18.08
N PHE A 328 -7.55 -18.15 19.08
CA PHE A 328 -6.74 -16.95 18.92
C PHE A 328 -5.32 -17.27 18.40
N TYR A 329 -4.71 -18.34 18.92
CA TYR A 329 -3.37 -18.81 18.55
C TYR A 329 -3.35 -19.74 17.33
N GLY A 330 -4.48 -19.94 16.65
CA GLY A 330 -4.54 -20.68 15.40
C GLY A 330 -4.31 -22.19 15.53
N VAL A 331 -4.55 -22.77 16.71
CA VAL A 331 -4.38 -24.21 16.94
C VAL A 331 -5.59 -24.95 16.35
N ASN A 332 -5.49 -25.25 15.05
CA ASN A 332 -6.57 -25.75 14.20
C ASN A 332 -6.62 -27.29 14.08
N ARG A 333 -6.04 -28.00 15.05
CA ARG A 333 -5.95 -29.47 15.09
C ARG A 333 -6.17 -29.99 16.52
N PRO A 334 -6.42 -31.29 16.73
CA PRO A 334 -6.36 -31.88 18.05
C PRO A 334 -4.97 -31.73 18.64
N VAL A 335 -4.87 -31.38 19.92
CA VAL A 335 -3.59 -31.15 20.59
C VAL A 335 -2.73 -32.40 20.74
N ASN A 336 -3.31 -33.58 20.53
CA ASN A 336 -2.60 -34.85 20.48
C ASN A 336 -2.22 -35.28 19.05
N THR A 337 -2.18 -34.34 18.11
CA THR A 337 -1.67 -34.56 16.75
C THR A 337 -0.56 -33.56 16.44
N PRO A 338 0.39 -33.91 15.56
CA PRO A 338 1.56 -33.06 15.33
C PRO A 338 1.22 -31.79 14.56
N ASP A 339 2.01 -30.73 14.83
CA ASP A 339 1.90 -29.44 14.14
C ASP A 339 2.48 -29.52 12.72
N GLN A 340 1.77 -30.23 11.84
CA GLN A 340 2.17 -30.45 10.45
C GLN A 340 1.06 -30.04 9.49
N TYR A 341 1.46 -29.69 8.26
CA TYR A 341 0.56 -29.22 7.20
C TYR A 341 -0.66 -30.13 7.01
N PHE A 342 -0.48 -31.45 7.06
CA PHE A 342 -1.57 -32.40 6.91
C PHE A 342 -2.65 -32.22 7.98
N TYR A 343 -2.29 -32.29 9.27
CA TYR A 343 -3.26 -32.15 10.36
C TYR A 343 -3.84 -30.75 10.42
N ASN A 344 -3.03 -29.69 10.24
CA ASN A 344 -3.52 -28.32 10.22
C ASN A 344 -4.52 -28.05 9.08
N THR A 345 -4.48 -28.83 8.00
CA THR A 345 -5.40 -28.66 6.86
C THR A 345 -6.64 -29.53 6.99
N TYR A 346 -6.48 -30.80 7.39
CA TYR A 346 -7.51 -31.81 7.31
C TYR A 346 -8.17 -32.15 8.64
N ALA A 347 -7.45 -32.03 9.75
CA ALA A 347 -8.01 -32.23 11.08
C ALA A 347 -8.91 -31.05 11.49
N LYS A 348 -9.69 -31.26 12.54
CA LYS A 348 -10.40 -30.20 13.24
C LYS A 348 -10.01 -30.15 14.70
N PRO A 349 -9.94 -28.95 15.28
CA PRO A 349 -9.64 -28.79 16.69
C PRO A 349 -10.72 -29.48 17.53
N MET A 350 -10.30 -30.02 18.67
CA MET A 350 -11.22 -30.44 19.73
C MET A 350 -11.39 -29.32 20.74
N LEU A 351 -12.58 -29.22 21.33
CA LEU A 351 -12.93 -28.19 22.30
C LEU A 351 -13.19 -28.82 23.66
N LEU A 352 -12.89 -28.09 24.73
CA LEU A 352 -13.28 -28.49 26.08
C LEU A 352 -14.75 -28.12 26.33
N ASP A 353 -15.53 -29.03 26.90
CA ASP A 353 -16.85 -28.71 27.44
C ASP A 353 -16.76 -28.03 28.82
N GLU A 354 -17.92 -27.72 29.41
CA GLU A 354 -18.04 -27.06 30.71
C GLU A 354 -17.43 -27.85 31.89
N ASN A 355 -17.14 -29.14 31.70
CA ASN A 355 -16.54 -30.03 32.69
C ASN A 355 -15.07 -30.36 32.38
N GLY A 356 -14.49 -29.73 31.35
CA GLY A 356 -13.12 -29.99 30.92
C GLY A 356 -12.93 -31.31 30.15
N GLN A 357 -14.01 -31.86 29.58
CA GLN A 357 -13.92 -33.03 28.70
C GLN A 357 -13.80 -32.61 27.24
N TRP A 358 -13.01 -33.36 26.47
CA TRP A 358 -12.81 -33.09 25.05
C TRP A 358 -14.03 -33.49 24.21
N GLN A 359 -14.48 -32.57 23.36
CA GLN A 359 -15.59 -32.75 22.43
C GLN A 359 -15.16 -32.46 20.99
N GLU A 360 -15.71 -33.22 20.05
CA GLU A 360 -15.58 -32.94 18.62
C GLU A 360 -16.46 -31.74 18.22
N LEU A 361 -16.13 -31.08 17.11
CA LEU A 361 -16.99 -30.03 16.57
C LEU A 361 -18.33 -30.60 16.11
N PRO A 362 -19.45 -29.86 16.27
CA PRO A 362 -20.76 -30.33 15.81
C PRO A 362 -20.75 -30.72 14.33
N ASN A 363 -21.26 -31.91 14.02
CA ASN A 363 -21.30 -32.52 12.67
C ASN A 363 -19.94 -32.90 12.07
N TYR A 364 -18.90 -32.98 12.90
CA TYR A 364 -17.59 -33.44 12.48
C TYR A 364 -17.17 -34.61 13.37
N SER A 365 -16.68 -35.68 12.77
CA SER A 365 -16.10 -36.81 13.50
C SER A 365 -14.80 -37.22 12.84
N GLN A 366 -13.77 -37.44 13.64
CA GLN A 366 -12.43 -37.77 13.19
C GLN A 366 -11.86 -38.94 14.00
N SER A 367 -11.28 -39.88 13.28
CA SER A 367 -10.53 -41.00 13.85
C SER A 367 -9.23 -41.09 13.08
N TYR A 368 -8.13 -41.27 13.81
CA TYR A 368 -6.81 -41.47 13.23
C TYR A 368 -6.39 -42.93 13.45
N ASP A 369 -5.85 -43.56 12.43
CA ASP A 369 -5.30 -44.93 12.51
C ASP A 369 -3.92 -44.99 13.20
N GLU A 370 -3.40 -43.83 13.63
CA GLU A 370 -2.07 -43.67 14.22
C GLU A 370 -2.11 -43.81 15.74
N THR A 371 -1.07 -44.43 16.31
CA THR A 371 -0.92 -44.66 17.75
C THR A 371 -0.36 -43.43 18.46
N PHE A 372 -0.99 -42.27 18.27
CA PHE A 372 -0.60 -41.07 19.03
C PHE A 372 -0.98 -41.21 20.50
N SER A 373 -0.23 -40.51 21.35
CA SER A 373 -0.58 -40.32 22.75
C SER A 373 -1.99 -39.71 22.87
N GLY A 374 -2.68 -40.06 23.95
CA GLY A 374 -4.08 -39.70 24.17
C GLY A 374 -4.28 -38.20 24.43
N LEU A 375 -5.53 -37.74 24.40
CA LEU A 375 -5.81 -36.37 24.82
C LEU A 375 -5.56 -36.20 26.33
N PRO A 376 -4.97 -35.07 26.77
CA PRO A 376 -4.74 -34.80 28.19
C PRO A 376 -6.05 -34.78 28.98
N GLN A 377 -6.13 -35.55 30.06
CA GLN A 377 -7.27 -35.48 30.98
C GLN A 377 -6.99 -34.44 32.06
N LEU A 378 -7.76 -33.37 32.04
CA LEU A 378 -7.61 -32.25 32.96
C LEU A 378 -8.15 -32.60 34.35
N ILE A 379 -7.34 -32.29 35.37
CA ILE A 379 -7.69 -32.36 36.78
C ILE A 379 -7.71 -30.94 37.31
N PHE A 380 -8.81 -30.56 37.96
CA PHE A 380 -8.99 -29.21 38.52
C PHE A 380 -8.81 -29.26 40.04
N ASP A 381 -7.89 -28.44 40.55
CA ASP A 381 -7.69 -28.21 41.97
C ASP A 381 -8.59 -27.03 42.41
N GLY A 382 -9.18 -27.09 43.62
CA GLY A 382 -9.98 -25.99 44.20
C GLY A 382 -11.46 -26.31 44.37
N ASN A 383 -12.30 -25.28 44.32
CA ASN A 383 -13.78 -25.40 44.42
C ASN A 383 -14.44 -25.15 43.06
N GLU A 384 -15.69 -25.60 42.86
CA GLU A 384 -16.43 -25.46 41.59
C GLU A 384 -16.51 -24.02 41.03
N LYS A 385 -16.38 -23.01 41.90
CA LYS A 385 -16.45 -21.59 41.56
C LYS A 385 -15.11 -20.85 41.66
N ASP A 386 -14.06 -21.53 42.09
CA ASP A 386 -12.74 -20.95 42.32
C ASP A 386 -11.69 -22.05 42.20
N ILE A 387 -11.28 -22.30 40.95
CA ILE A 387 -10.18 -23.23 40.67
C ILE A 387 -8.86 -22.57 41.07
N THR A 388 -8.02 -23.32 41.77
CA THR A 388 -6.69 -22.90 42.20
C THR A 388 -5.58 -23.52 41.36
N GLY A 389 -5.91 -24.53 40.55
CA GLY A 389 -4.95 -25.14 39.66
C GLY A 389 -5.56 -26.10 38.67
N VAL A 390 -4.76 -26.43 37.66
CA VAL A 390 -5.08 -27.37 36.60
C VAL A 390 -3.86 -28.25 36.38
N SER A 391 -4.06 -29.56 36.32
CA SER A 391 -2.99 -30.51 36.03
C SER A 391 -3.44 -31.61 35.09
N PHE A 392 -2.48 -32.29 34.48
CA PHE A 392 -2.70 -33.56 33.82
C PHE A 392 -1.42 -34.40 33.94
N SER A 393 -1.59 -35.72 33.82
CA SER A 393 -0.49 -36.66 33.78
C SER A 393 -0.67 -37.65 32.66
N LEU A 394 0.41 -38.00 31.97
CA LEU A 394 0.43 -39.05 30.96
C LEU A 394 1.49 -40.08 31.33
N SER A 395 1.18 -41.36 31.13
CA SER A 395 2.11 -42.44 31.42
C SER A 395 1.89 -43.59 30.45
N TYR A 396 2.97 -44.03 29.81
CA TYR A 396 2.99 -45.14 28.87
C TYR A 396 4.13 -46.08 29.28
N ASN A 397 3.82 -47.37 29.46
CA ASN A 397 4.79 -48.37 29.88
C ASN A 397 4.74 -49.57 28.95
N ASN A 398 5.81 -49.78 28.19
CA ASN A 398 5.93 -50.83 27.19
C ASN A 398 4.78 -50.80 26.15
N GLU A 399 4.39 -49.59 25.74
CA GLU A 399 3.35 -49.36 24.75
C GLU A 399 3.94 -48.72 23.49
N ASN A 400 3.50 -49.18 22.32
CA ASN A 400 3.96 -48.66 21.03
C ASN A 400 3.19 -47.39 20.64
N VAL A 401 3.45 -46.31 21.38
CA VAL A 401 2.76 -45.01 21.27
C VAL A 401 3.74 -43.93 20.81
N THR A 402 3.35 -43.16 19.80
CA THR A 402 4.06 -41.95 19.38
C THR A 402 3.63 -40.79 20.28
N VAL A 403 4.56 -40.21 21.02
CA VAL A 403 4.24 -39.21 22.04
C VAL A 403 4.36 -37.80 21.48
N MET A 404 3.29 -37.01 21.66
CA MET A 404 3.27 -35.59 21.32
C MET A 404 3.90 -34.74 22.43
N PRO A 405 4.46 -33.56 22.10
CA PRO A 405 5.05 -32.67 23.09
C PRO A 405 4.00 -31.94 23.94
N TYR A 406 2.74 -31.84 23.49
CA TYR A 406 1.66 -31.06 24.12
C TYR A 406 2.03 -29.60 24.39
N ASP A 407 2.89 -29.05 23.55
CA ASP A 407 3.46 -27.72 23.61
C ASP A 407 2.41 -26.62 23.52
N ASP A 408 1.57 -26.66 22.48
CA ASP A 408 0.43 -25.74 22.33
C ASP A 408 -0.55 -25.89 23.50
N PHE A 409 -0.84 -27.13 23.91
CA PHE A 409 -1.79 -27.39 25.00
C PHE A 409 -1.31 -26.83 26.34
N MET A 410 -0.08 -27.14 26.75
CA MET A 410 0.50 -26.65 28.02
C MET A 410 0.58 -25.13 28.03
N ALA A 411 0.95 -24.51 26.91
CA ALA A 411 1.01 -23.06 26.78
C ALA A 411 -0.37 -22.42 26.95
N LEU A 412 -1.39 -22.93 26.24
CA LEU A 412 -2.77 -22.43 26.33
C LEU A 412 -3.40 -22.70 27.71
N ALA A 413 -3.14 -23.86 28.31
CA ALA A 413 -3.60 -24.20 29.66
C ALA A 413 -3.03 -23.24 30.70
N ALA A 414 -1.72 -22.94 30.62
CA ALA A 414 -1.09 -21.97 31.50
C ALA A 414 -1.66 -20.56 31.31
N LEU A 415 -1.79 -20.08 30.07
CA LEU A 415 -2.37 -18.77 29.78
C LEU A 415 -3.81 -18.62 30.31
N SER A 416 -4.61 -19.68 30.20
CA SER A 416 -6.03 -19.69 30.63
C SER A 416 -6.20 -19.38 32.12
N LEU A 417 -5.20 -19.72 32.96
CA LEU A 417 -5.20 -19.43 34.39
C LEU A 417 -4.34 -18.21 34.76
N ILE A 418 -3.13 -18.07 34.19
CA ILE A 418 -2.21 -16.96 34.48
C ILE A 418 -2.85 -15.62 34.08
N CYS A 419 -3.36 -15.51 32.85
CA CYS A 419 -3.89 -14.26 32.34
C CYS A 419 -5.27 -13.90 32.92
N ALA A 420 -5.93 -14.87 33.55
CA ALA A 420 -7.20 -14.65 34.23
C ALA A 420 -7.04 -13.97 35.60
N GLN A 421 -5.86 -14.01 36.23
CA GLN A 421 -5.70 -13.43 37.57
C GLN A 421 -5.94 -11.91 37.59
N ASP A 422 -6.45 -11.41 38.71
CA ASP A 422 -6.75 -9.98 38.90
C ASP A 422 -5.49 -9.11 38.94
N ASP A 423 -4.38 -9.65 39.46
CA ASP A 423 -3.09 -8.99 39.56
C ASP A 423 -2.24 -9.13 38.29
N TYR A 424 -2.70 -9.91 37.31
CA TYR A 424 -1.97 -10.12 36.06
C TYR A 424 -1.85 -8.84 35.22
N ASN A 425 -0.62 -8.53 34.84
CA ASN A 425 -0.27 -7.38 34.00
C ASN A 425 0.44 -7.83 32.71
N PHE A 426 -0.27 -7.71 31.60
CA PHE A 426 0.23 -8.08 30.28
C PHE A 426 1.42 -7.22 29.81
N VAL A 427 1.63 -6.02 30.35
CA VAL A 427 2.76 -5.16 29.97
C VAL A 427 4.07 -5.72 30.53
N THR A 428 4.05 -6.28 31.74
CA THR A 428 5.23 -6.88 32.38
C THR A 428 5.48 -8.31 31.95
N SER A 429 4.42 -9.04 31.59
CA SER A 429 4.51 -10.44 31.19
C SER A 429 3.53 -10.72 30.04
N PRO A 430 3.85 -10.32 28.79
CA PRO A 430 2.95 -10.45 27.66
C PRO A 430 2.50 -11.90 27.41
N PRO A 431 1.21 -12.18 27.12
CA PRO A 431 0.72 -13.52 26.81
C PRO A 431 1.55 -14.22 25.72
N GLN A 432 1.92 -13.51 24.65
CA GLN A 432 2.74 -14.08 23.57
C GLN A 432 4.11 -14.58 24.06
N TYR A 433 4.71 -13.87 25.02
CA TYR A 433 5.99 -14.25 25.61
C TYR A 433 5.85 -15.52 26.45
N ILE A 434 4.80 -15.62 27.27
CA ILE A 434 4.51 -16.79 28.11
C ILE A 434 4.23 -18.02 27.22
N TYR A 435 3.38 -17.85 26.20
CA TYR A 435 3.07 -18.89 25.23
C TYR A 435 4.32 -19.46 24.56
N GLY A 436 5.16 -18.58 23.97
CA GLY A 436 6.38 -19.01 23.28
C GLY A 436 7.39 -19.67 24.23
N ARG A 437 7.50 -19.19 25.47
CA ARG A 437 8.39 -19.77 26.49
C ARG A 437 8.00 -21.19 26.86
N ILE A 438 6.71 -21.45 27.09
CA ILE A 438 6.22 -22.78 27.44
C ILE A 438 6.29 -23.71 26.23
N LYS A 439 5.82 -23.24 25.06
CA LYS A 439 5.84 -24.00 23.81
C LYS A 439 7.25 -24.50 23.49
N SER A 440 8.24 -23.61 23.46
CA SER A 440 9.63 -24.00 23.15
C SER A 440 10.26 -24.95 24.18
N ALA A 441 9.85 -24.92 25.46
CA ALA A 441 10.35 -25.86 26.46
C ALA A 441 9.69 -27.25 26.32
N ALA A 442 8.41 -27.27 25.98
CA ALA A 442 7.64 -28.49 25.77
C ALA A 442 8.03 -29.21 24.47
N GLU A 443 8.31 -28.48 23.38
CA GLU A 443 8.77 -29.03 22.09
C GLU A 443 10.03 -29.91 22.26
N THR A 444 10.89 -29.59 23.23
CA THR A 444 12.13 -30.34 23.51
C THR A 444 11.96 -31.42 24.58
N PHE A 445 10.72 -31.75 24.98
CA PHE A 445 10.41 -32.72 26.03
C PHE A 445 11.21 -32.48 27.32
N SER A 446 11.43 -31.20 27.66
CA SER A 446 12.27 -30.80 28.78
C SER A 446 11.42 -30.34 29.97
N SER A 447 11.77 -30.81 31.17
CA SER A 447 11.15 -30.32 32.40
C SER A 447 11.39 -28.82 32.57
N PHE A 448 10.36 -28.07 32.97
CA PHE A 448 10.44 -26.63 33.16
C PHE A 448 9.60 -26.16 34.35
N ASN A 449 9.94 -24.97 34.84
CA ASN A 449 9.18 -24.27 35.86
C ASN A 449 9.15 -22.77 35.52
N LEU A 450 7.96 -22.21 35.38
CA LEU A 450 7.70 -20.82 35.03
C LEU A 450 6.70 -20.20 36.01
N THR A 451 7.14 -19.20 36.77
CA THR A 451 6.28 -18.42 37.66
C THR A 451 5.95 -17.07 37.03
N CYS A 452 4.67 -16.72 37.00
CA CYS A 452 4.14 -15.44 36.54
C CYS A 452 3.13 -14.92 37.58
N GLY A 453 3.49 -13.85 38.30
CA GLY A 453 2.69 -13.39 39.45
C GLY A 453 2.59 -14.48 40.51
N ASP A 454 1.38 -14.72 41.01
CA ASP A 454 1.09 -15.76 42.00
C ASP A 454 0.82 -17.14 41.37
N VAL A 455 1.00 -17.33 40.06
CA VAL A 455 0.74 -18.60 39.37
C VAL A 455 2.04 -19.22 38.85
N THR A 456 2.21 -20.52 39.08
CA THR A 456 3.36 -21.31 38.64
C THR A 456 2.90 -22.40 37.67
N ALA A 457 3.48 -22.44 36.47
CA ALA A 457 3.36 -23.54 35.52
C ALA A 457 4.62 -24.41 35.56
N GLN A 458 4.46 -25.69 35.86
CA GLN A 458 5.55 -26.66 35.99
C GLN A 458 5.25 -27.90 35.16
N CYS A 459 6.29 -28.42 34.51
CA CYS A 459 6.25 -29.69 33.79
C CYS A 459 7.45 -30.53 34.21
N GLU A 460 7.21 -31.79 34.55
CA GLU A 460 8.22 -32.82 34.77
C GLU A 460 8.02 -33.92 33.74
N VAL A 461 9.08 -34.23 33.00
CA VAL A 461 9.06 -35.24 31.93
C VAL A 461 10.23 -36.19 32.12
N GLU A 462 9.94 -37.48 32.11
CA GLU A 462 10.92 -38.56 32.12
C GLU A 462 10.56 -39.58 31.05
N PHE A 463 11.53 -39.99 30.24
CA PHE A 463 11.32 -41.01 29.23
C PHE A 463 12.59 -41.82 28.96
N ASP A 464 12.41 -43.08 28.58
CA ASP A 464 13.46 -44.02 28.19
C ASP A 464 12.96 -44.93 27.05
N GLY A 465 13.86 -45.36 26.16
CA GLY A 465 13.49 -46.20 25.00
C GLY A 465 12.72 -45.47 23.89
N TYR A 466 12.93 -44.15 23.74
CA TYR A 466 12.35 -43.33 22.67
C TYR A 466 13.43 -42.57 21.88
N GLU A 467 13.21 -42.44 20.57
CA GLU A 467 13.97 -41.58 19.67
C GLU A 467 13.14 -40.39 19.18
N PHE A 468 13.78 -39.30 18.81
CA PHE A 468 13.08 -38.17 18.19
C PHE A 468 12.72 -38.50 16.74
N SER A 469 11.54 -38.06 16.30
CA SER A 469 11.17 -38.11 14.88
C SER A 469 12.15 -37.33 14.00
N ASP A 470 12.19 -37.61 12.69
CA ASP A 470 13.04 -36.87 11.74
C ASP A 470 12.82 -35.35 11.78
N THR A 471 11.61 -34.92 12.12
CA THR A 471 11.24 -33.51 12.31
C THR A 471 11.64 -32.94 13.67
N GLY A 472 12.01 -33.79 14.63
CA GLY A 472 12.31 -33.43 16.01
C GLY A 472 11.10 -33.04 16.85
N THR A 473 9.88 -33.27 16.35
CA THR A 473 8.63 -32.74 16.94
C THR A 473 7.86 -33.77 17.76
N MET A 474 8.29 -35.03 17.79
CA MET A 474 7.59 -36.15 18.42
C MET A 474 8.59 -37.17 18.94
N LEU A 475 8.20 -37.97 19.93
CA LEU A 475 8.96 -39.15 20.36
C LEU A 475 8.36 -40.42 19.75
N LEU A 476 9.21 -41.23 19.12
CA LEU A 476 8.90 -42.52 18.53
C LEU A 476 9.53 -43.63 19.40
N PRO A 477 8.82 -44.72 19.71
CA PRO A 477 9.40 -45.81 20.48
C PRO A 477 10.52 -46.50 19.70
N GLU A 478 11.67 -46.69 20.34
CA GLU A 478 12.83 -47.33 19.70
C GLU A 478 12.54 -48.80 19.39
N TYR A 479 12.94 -49.25 18.19
CA TYR A 479 12.71 -50.63 17.77
C TYR A 479 13.47 -51.61 18.67
N GLY A 480 12.73 -52.42 19.43
CA GLY A 480 13.28 -53.45 20.31
C GLY A 480 13.63 -52.98 21.73
N ALA A 481 13.34 -51.73 22.08
CA ALA A 481 13.39 -51.23 23.46
C ALA A 481 12.09 -51.54 24.22
N GLU A 482 12.11 -51.39 25.54
CA GLU A 482 10.91 -51.33 26.39
C GLU A 482 10.61 -49.86 26.71
N PRO A 483 9.84 -49.15 25.87
CA PRO A 483 9.65 -47.70 26.04
C PRO A 483 8.90 -47.38 27.33
N SER A 484 9.39 -46.38 28.07
CA SER A 484 8.70 -45.82 29.23
C SER A 484 8.63 -44.30 29.11
N TYR A 485 7.47 -43.74 29.36
CA TYR A 485 7.24 -42.30 29.30
C TYR A 485 6.34 -41.87 30.45
N HIS A 486 6.73 -40.80 31.14
CA HIS A 486 5.96 -40.16 32.19
C HIS A 486 6.05 -38.64 32.03
N MET A 487 4.90 -37.97 32.07
CA MET A 487 4.81 -36.51 32.10
C MET A 487 3.78 -36.10 33.15
N GLU A 488 4.16 -35.13 33.99
CA GLU A 488 3.27 -34.44 34.89
C GLU A 488 3.35 -32.94 34.62
N PHE A 489 2.23 -32.33 34.27
CA PHE A 489 2.11 -30.89 34.09
C PHE A 489 1.10 -30.33 35.07
N SER A 490 1.42 -29.19 35.67
CA SER A 490 0.51 -28.47 36.54
C SER A 490 0.67 -26.96 36.41
N VAL A 491 -0.44 -26.25 36.56
CA VAL A 491 -0.51 -24.79 36.67
C VAL A 491 -1.24 -24.51 37.97
N ARG A 492 -0.58 -23.89 38.95
CA ARG A 492 -1.12 -23.69 40.29
C ARG A 492 -0.93 -22.27 40.79
N LYS A 493 -1.94 -21.77 41.48
CA LYS A 493 -1.86 -20.55 42.29
C LYS A 493 -1.15 -20.87 43.61
N ASN A 494 -0.10 -20.11 43.91
CA ASN A 494 0.77 -20.30 45.08
C ASN A 494 0.14 -19.88 46.40
#